data_AF-P41693-F1
#
_entry.id   AF-P41693-F1
#
_cell.length_a   1.000
_cell.length_b   1.000
_cell.length_c   1.000
_cell.angle_alpha   90.00
_cell.angle_beta   90.00
_cell.angle_gamma   90.00
#
_symmetry.space_group_name_H-M   'P 1'
#
loop_
_entity.id
_entity.type
_entity.pdbx_description
1 polymer ?
#
loop_
_entity_poly.entity_id
_entity_poly.type
_entity_poly.pdbx_seq_one_letter_code
_entity_poly.pdbx_strand_id
1 'polypeptide(L)'
;AENNLKLPKLAEKDKCFQSQFNQETCMTRITTGLQEFQIHLKYLEANYEGNKNNAHSVYISTKHLLQKLRPMNQVEVTTPNPTTDSSLQALFKSQDKWLKHVTIHLILRSLEDFLQFSLRAIRIM
;
A
#
# COMPACT_ATOMS: atom_id res chain seq x y z
N ALA A 1 16.39 14.78 -0.75
CA ALA A 1 15.63 14.23 -1.89
C ALA A 1 14.16 14.15 -1.47
N GLU A 2 13.33 15.08 -1.96
CA GLU A 2 11.88 14.93 -1.83
C GLU A 2 11.48 13.71 -2.63
N ASN A 3 11.02 12.66 -1.94
CA ASN A 3 10.62 11.46 -2.63
C ASN A 3 9.20 11.65 -3.15
N ASN A 4 9.02 11.75 -4.47
CA ASN A 4 7.72 11.91 -5.15
C ASN A 4 6.85 10.64 -5.10
N LEU A 5 7.09 9.76 -4.13
CA LEU A 5 6.32 8.53 -3.93
C LEU A 5 4.87 8.87 -3.62
N LYS A 6 3.99 8.53 -4.55
CA LYS A 6 2.55 8.52 -4.32
C LYS A 6 2.19 7.24 -3.58
N LEU A 7 2.22 7.29 -2.25
CA LEU A 7 1.84 6.15 -1.41
C LEU A 7 0.33 6.15 -1.14
N PRO A 8 -0.31 4.97 -1.12
CA PRO A 8 -1.73 4.87 -0.82
C PRO A 8 -2.05 5.36 0.59
N LYS A 9 -3.09 6.20 0.68
CA LYS A 9 -3.66 6.71 1.94
C LYS A 9 -5.17 6.68 1.91
N LEU A 10 -5.80 6.68 3.08
CA LEU A 10 -7.24 6.90 3.24
C LEU A 10 -7.51 8.39 3.43
N ALA A 11 -8.49 8.92 2.72
CA ALA A 11 -8.96 10.29 2.78
C ALA A 11 -10.48 10.33 3.03
N GLU A 12 -11.03 11.49 3.41
CA GLU A 12 -12.46 11.61 3.76
C GLU A 12 -13.40 11.11 2.65
N LYS A 13 -13.03 11.36 1.38
CA LYS A 13 -13.76 10.88 0.20
C LYS A 13 -13.88 9.36 0.11
N ASP A 14 -12.98 8.63 0.78
CA ASP A 14 -12.95 7.17 0.76
C ASP A 14 -13.96 6.55 1.74
N LYS A 15 -14.68 7.39 2.51
CA LYS A 15 -15.81 6.97 3.36
C LYS A 15 -15.45 5.87 4.37
N CYS A 16 -14.21 5.87 4.84
CA CYS A 16 -13.71 4.97 5.90
C CYS A 16 -13.73 5.59 7.30
N PHE A 17 -14.14 6.85 7.43
CA PHE A 17 -14.16 7.58 8.71
C PHE A 17 -15.59 7.62 9.27
N GLN A 18 -15.71 7.58 10.60
CA GLN A 18 -16.97 7.36 11.33
C GLN A 18 -18.15 8.24 10.90
N SER A 19 -17.93 9.53 10.65
CA SER A 19 -19.00 10.48 10.29
C SER A 19 -19.56 10.28 8.89
N GLN A 20 -18.83 9.60 8.01
CA GLN A 20 -19.17 9.42 6.61
C GLN A 20 -18.95 7.97 6.16
N PHE A 21 -19.09 7.01 7.07
CA PHE A 21 -18.78 5.61 6.76
C PHE A 21 -19.71 5.06 5.68
N ASN A 22 -19.13 4.48 4.64
CA ASN A 22 -19.84 3.69 3.64
C ASN A 22 -19.05 2.42 3.37
N GLN A 23 -19.63 1.27 3.73
CA GLN A 23 -18.97 -0.02 3.66
C GLN A 23 -18.43 -0.33 2.26
N GLU A 24 -19.24 -0.17 1.21
CA GLU A 24 -18.84 -0.51 -0.15
C GLU A 24 -17.67 0.37 -0.65
N THR A 25 -17.78 1.68 -0.48
CA THR A 25 -16.75 2.65 -0.90
C THR A 25 -15.46 2.43 -0.10
N CYS A 26 -15.57 2.22 1.22
CA CYS A 26 -14.43 2.01 2.07
C CYS A 26 -13.71 0.69 1.74
N MET A 27 -14.44 -0.41 1.61
CA MET A 27 -13.86 -1.72 1.29
C MET A 27 -13.24 -1.74 -0.11
N THR A 28 -13.83 -1.02 -1.07
CA THR A 28 -13.24 -0.78 -2.39
C THR A 28 -11.91 -0.03 -2.28
N ARG A 29 -11.86 1.04 -1.47
CA ARG A 29 -10.62 1.80 -1.28
C ARG A 29 -9.54 0.97 -0.57
N ILE A 30 -9.88 0.22 0.47
CA ILE A 30 -8.94 -0.64 1.20
C ILE A 30 -8.33 -1.66 0.23
N THR A 31 -9.15 -2.32 -0.58
CA THR A 31 -8.73 -3.33 -1.55
C THR A 31 -7.82 -2.73 -2.63
N THR A 32 -8.20 -1.59 -3.21
CA THR A 32 -7.38 -0.91 -4.23
C THR A 32 -6.06 -0.41 -3.65
N GLY A 33 -6.07 0.15 -2.43
CA GLY A 33 -4.85 0.61 -1.75
C GLY A 33 -3.87 -0.52 -1.44
N LEU A 34 -4.35 -1.68 -0.97
CA LEU A 34 -3.51 -2.85 -0.77
C LEU A 34 -2.92 -3.38 -2.09
N GLN A 35 -3.66 -3.29 -3.19
CA GLN A 35 -3.16 -3.62 -4.52
C GLN A 35 -2.06 -2.65 -4.97
N GLU A 36 -2.22 -1.34 -4.76
CA GLU A 36 -1.18 -0.35 -5.05
C GLU A 36 0.08 -0.62 -4.20
N PHE A 37 -0.07 -0.96 -2.91
CA PHE A 37 1.04 -1.33 -2.04
C PHE A 37 1.83 -2.55 -2.55
N GLN A 38 1.25 -3.48 -3.32
CA GLN A 38 2.00 -4.62 -3.85
C GLN A 38 3.20 -4.19 -4.71
N ILE A 39 3.12 -3.07 -5.44
CA ILE A 39 4.25 -2.58 -6.23
C ILE A 39 5.34 -2.01 -5.32
N HIS A 40 4.96 -1.22 -4.32
CA HIS A 40 5.88 -0.67 -3.32
C HIS A 40 6.56 -1.78 -2.49
N LEU A 41 5.83 -2.84 -2.17
CA LEU A 41 6.37 -3.96 -1.39
C LEU A 41 7.33 -4.85 -2.20
N LYS A 42 7.19 -4.93 -3.53
CA LYS A 42 8.23 -5.51 -4.38
C LYS A 42 9.53 -4.73 -4.32
N TYR A 43 9.46 -3.40 -4.25
CA TYR A 43 10.65 -2.57 -4.06
C TYR A 43 11.32 -2.86 -2.71
N LEU A 44 10.52 -2.94 -1.64
CA LEU A 44 11.00 -3.35 -0.31
C LEU A 44 11.71 -4.71 -0.37
N GLU A 45 11.07 -5.73 -0.91
CA GLU A 45 11.61 -7.08 -1.00
C GLU A 45 12.94 -7.13 -1.78
N ALA A 46 13.05 -6.37 -2.87
CA ALA A 46 14.25 -6.32 -3.69
C ALA A 46 15.42 -5.54 -3.07
N ASN A 47 15.15 -4.54 -2.23
CA ASN A 47 16.17 -3.58 -1.76
C ASN A 47 16.42 -3.61 -0.25
N TYR A 48 15.67 -4.39 0.52
CA TYR A 48 15.86 -4.46 1.97
C TYR A 48 17.15 -5.21 2.34
N GLU A 49 18.09 -4.49 2.96
CA GLU A 49 19.39 -5.04 3.40
C GLU A 49 19.31 -5.83 4.71
N GLY A 50 18.18 -5.74 5.44
CA GLY A 50 17.96 -6.45 6.70
C GLY A 50 17.50 -7.90 6.49
N ASN A 51 16.68 -8.39 7.42
CA ASN A 51 16.12 -9.74 7.32
C ASN A 51 15.20 -9.88 6.09
N LYS A 52 15.67 -10.57 5.05
CA LYS A 52 14.91 -10.83 3.82
C LYS A 52 13.61 -11.60 4.05
N ASN A 53 13.57 -12.49 5.04
CA ASN A 53 12.34 -13.22 5.38
C ASN A 53 11.26 -12.26 5.87
N ASN A 54 11.62 -11.23 6.65
CA ASN A 54 10.66 -10.23 7.12
C ASN A 54 10.07 -9.42 5.95
N ALA A 55 10.91 -8.97 5.01
CA ALA A 55 10.45 -8.24 3.84
C ALA A 55 9.52 -9.11 2.96
N HIS A 56 9.91 -10.37 2.72
CA HIS A 56 9.10 -11.35 2.01
C HIS A 56 7.76 -11.60 2.73
N SER A 57 7.79 -11.77 4.06
CA SER A 57 6.58 -11.97 4.87
C SER A 57 5.61 -10.79 4.78
N VAL A 58 6.09 -9.55 4.79
CA VAL A 58 5.23 -8.36 4.63
C VAL A 58 4.56 -8.36 3.25
N TYR A 59 5.33 -8.63 2.19
CA TYR A 59 4.80 -8.72 0.83
C TYR A 59 3.73 -9.80 0.69
N ILE A 60 4.03 -11.03 1.10
CA ILE A 60 3.13 -12.18 1.00
C ILE A 60 1.90 -12.02 1.91
N SER A 61 2.06 -11.52 3.13
CA SER A 61 0.93 -11.28 4.05
C SER A 61 -0.04 -10.25 3.47
N THR A 62 0.48 -9.17 2.88
CA THR A 62 -0.34 -8.15 2.20
C THR A 62 -1.06 -8.74 0.99
N LYS A 63 -0.39 -9.62 0.23
CA LYS A 63 -0.99 -10.32 -0.92
C LYS A 63 -2.12 -11.25 -0.49
N HIS A 64 -1.92 -12.01 0.58
CA HIS A 64 -2.97 -12.88 1.14
C HIS A 64 -4.16 -12.09 1.67
N LEU A 65 -3.91 -10.97 2.36
CA LEU A 65 -4.99 -10.08 2.80
C LEU A 65 -5.80 -9.57 1.60
N LEU A 66 -5.14 -9.09 0.55
CA LEU A 66 -5.79 -8.65 -0.69
C LEU A 66 -6.66 -9.77 -1.31
N GLN A 67 -6.14 -11.00 -1.37
CA GLN A 67 -6.91 -12.14 -1.90
C GLN A 67 -8.17 -12.45 -1.09
N LYS A 68 -8.15 -12.26 0.23
CA LYS A 68 -9.33 -12.44 1.08
C LYS A 68 -10.37 -11.32 0.92
N LEU A 69 -9.94 -10.11 0.58
CA LEU A 69 -10.82 -8.94 0.43
C LEU A 69 -11.45 -8.82 -0.96
N ARG A 70 -10.84 -9.42 -1.99
CA ARG A 70 -11.38 -9.38 -3.37
C ARG A 70 -12.79 -9.95 -3.49
N PRO A 71 -13.12 -11.15 -2.97
CA PRO A 71 -14.48 -11.68 -3.10
C PRO A 71 -15.55 -10.82 -2.42
N MET A 72 -15.17 -10.03 -1.41
CA MET A 72 -16.08 -9.14 -0.69
C MET A 72 -16.41 -7.86 -1.46
N ASN A 73 -15.60 -7.53 -2.46
CA ASN A 73 -15.77 -6.35 -3.29
C ASN A 73 -15.98 -6.84 -4.72
N GLN A 74 -17.16 -6.66 -5.31
CA GLN A 74 -17.41 -6.96 -6.73
C GLN A 74 -16.62 -6.03 -7.68
N VAL A 75 -15.52 -5.45 -7.21
CA VAL A 75 -14.65 -4.54 -7.92
C VAL A 75 -13.74 -5.35 -8.82
N GLU A 76 -13.95 -5.23 -10.12
CA GLU A 76 -12.95 -5.57 -11.10
C GLU A 76 -11.77 -4.61 -10.90
N VAL A 77 -10.79 -5.05 -10.09
CA VAL A 77 -9.70 -4.19 -9.64
C VAL A 77 -8.80 -3.87 -10.83
N THR A 78 -9.04 -2.73 -11.45
CA THR A 78 -8.30 -2.25 -12.62
C THR A 78 -6.84 -2.05 -12.25
N THR A 79 -5.98 -2.16 -13.27
CA THR A 79 -4.53 -2.10 -13.17
C THR A 79 -4.05 -0.87 -12.39
N PRO A 80 -2.91 -0.98 -11.69
CA PRO A 80 -2.36 0.11 -10.90
C PRO A 80 -2.20 1.40 -11.70
N ASN A 81 -2.38 2.55 -11.04
CA ASN A 81 -2.23 3.86 -11.66
C ASN A 81 -0.84 3.99 -12.32
N PRO A 82 -0.75 4.31 -13.63
CA PRO A 82 0.52 4.39 -14.35
C PRO A 82 1.51 5.40 -13.75
N THR A 83 1.02 6.38 -12.98
CA THR A 83 1.89 7.35 -12.28
C THR A 83 2.73 6.72 -11.18
N THR A 84 2.23 5.64 -10.54
CA THR A 84 2.97 4.90 -9.51
C THR A 84 4.16 4.17 -10.14
N ASP A 85 4.03 3.74 -11.39
CA ASP A 85 5.05 2.99 -12.11
C ASP A 85 6.26 3.87 -12.48
N SER A 86 6.06 5.08 -13.00
CA SER A 86 7.18 5.95 -13.41
C SER A 86 8.09 6.38 -12.25
N SER A 87 7.50 6.76 -11.12
CA SER A 87 8.25 7.17 -9.93
C SER A 87 8.99 6.00 -9.30
N LEU A 88 8.37 4.82 -9.29
CA LEU A 88 9.02 3.59 -8.81
C LEU A 88 10.14 3.13 -9.75
N GLN A 89 9.95 3.18 -11.06
CA GLN A 89 11.00 2.85 -12.03
C GLN A 89 12.25 3.72 -11.85
N ALA A 90 12.07 5.02 -11.60
CA ALA A 90 13.18 5.92 -11.29
C ALA A 90 13.92 5.48 -10.00
N LEU A 91 13.16 5.08 -8.97
CA LEU A 91 13.74 4.57 -7.71
C LEU A 91 14.45 3.22 -7.88
N PHE A 92 13.92 2.32 -8.71
CA PHE A 92 14.58 1.03 -9.03
C PHE A 92 15.92 1.23 -9.76
N LYS A 93 16.06 2.31 -10.54
CA LYS A 93 17.31 2.66 -11.24
C LYS A 93 18.31 3.38 -10.34
N SER A 94 17.88 3.97 -9.22
CA SER A 94 18.78 4.68 -8.32
C SER A 94 19.66 3.73 -7.52
N GLN A 95 20.96 4.02 -7.51
CA GLN A 95 21.95 3.32 -6.67
C GLN A 95 22.21 4.03 -5.33
N ASP A 96 21.54 5.14 -5.07
CA ASP A 96 21.71 5.91 -3.84
C ASP A 96 21.17 5.11 -2.62
N LYS A 97 22.10 4.68 -1.75
CA LYS A 97 21.79 3.91 -0.54
C LYS A 97 20.91 4.69 0.44
N TRP A 98 21.12 6.00 0.58
CA TRP A 98 20.31 6.85 1.43
C TRP A 98 18.87 6.93 0.90
N LEU A 99 18.72 7.15 -0.41
CA LEU A 99 17.40 7.18 -1.05
C LEU A 99 16.67 5.84 -0.90
N LYS A 100 17.37 4.71 -1.03
CA LYS A 100 16.80 3.37 -0.79
C LYS A 100 16.28 3.21 0.64
N HIS A 101 17.10 3.57 1.63
CA HIS A 101 16.72 3.50 3.04
C HIS A 101 15.48 4.35 3.32
N VAL A 102 15.50 5.63 2.92
CA VAL A 102 14.39 6.56 3.13
C VAL A 102 13.12 6.06 2.42
N THR A 103 13.24 5.55 1.19
CA THR A 103 12.12 4.96 0.45
C THR A 103 11.48 3.81 1.20
N ILE A 104 12.29 2.87 1.68
CA ILE A 104 11.82 1.71 2.46
C ILE A 104 11.09 2.17 3.72
N HIS A 105 11.65 3.12 4.46
CA HIS A 105 11.04 3.65 5.67
C HIS A 105 9.68 4.30 5.39
N LEU A 106 9.58 5.12 4.33
CA LEU A 106 8.32 5.76 3.92
C LEU A 106 7.26 4.74 3.52
N ILE A 107 7.62 3.70 2.75
CA ILE A 107 6.71 2.62 2.36
C ILE A 107 6.16 1.90 3.58
N LEU A 108 7.04 1.50 4.51
CA LEU A 108 6.65 0.78 5.72
C LEU A 108 5.76 1.62 6.62
N ARG A 109 6.12 2.89 6.85
CA ARG A 109 5.33 3.81 7.68
C ARG A 109 3.95 4.05 7.06
N SER A 110 3.89 4.28 5.76
CA SER A 110 2.62 4.50 5.07
C SER A 110 1.74 3.24 5.05
N LEU A 111 2.34 2.05 4.93
CA LEU A 111 1.59 0.79 5.02
C LEU A 111 1.02 0.58 6.42
N GLU A 112 1.81 0.83 7.47
CA GLU A 112 1.36 0.76 8.85
C GLU A 112 0.16 1.67 9.09
N ASP A 113 0.27 2.96 8.74
CA ASP A 113 -0.82 3.92 8.90
C ASP A 113 -2.07 3.48 8.11
N PHE A 114 -1.89 3.02 6.87
CA PHE A 114 -3.00 2.52 6.04
C PHE A 114 -3.71 1.33 6.68
N LEU A 115 -2.96 0.36 7.22
CA LEU A 115 -3.52 -0.81 7.90
C LEU A 115 -4.24 -0.42 9.20
N GLN A 116 -3.68 0.50 9.99
CA GLN A 116 -4.31 1.00 11.22
C GLN A 116 -5.64 1.69 10.93
N PHE A 117 -5.69 2.58 9.94
CA PHE A 117 -6.95 3.24 9.55
C PHE A 117 -7.95 2.27 8.94
N SER A 118 -7.49 1.31 8.13
CA SER A 118 -8.35 0.25 7.58
C SER A 118 -8.97 -0.60 8.68
N LEU A 119 -8.16 -1.03 9.67
CA LEU A 119 -8.65 -1.79 10.82
C LEU A 119 -9.68 -0.98 11.64
N ARG A 120 -9.44 0.31 11.84
CA ARG A 120 -10.40 1.20 12.52
C ARG A 120 -11.71 1.30 11.75
N ALA A 121 -11.67 1.41 10.42
CA ALA A 121 -12.86 1.45 9.58
C ALA A 121 -13.65 0.14 9.65
N ILE A 122 -12.97 -1.01 9.62
CA ILE A 122 -13.60 -2.33 9.72
C ILE A 122 -14.28 -2.52 11.08
N ARG A 123 -13.74 -1.96 12.18
CA ARG A 123 -14.39 -2.02 13.51
C ARG A 123 -15.67 -1.19 13.63
N ILE A 124 -15.97 -0.32 12.65
CA ILE A 124 -17.20 0.48 12.60
C ILE A 124 -18.33 -0.32 11.91
N MET A 125 -17.97 -1.30 11.07
CA MET A 125 -18.89 -2.25 10.42
C MET A 125 -19.43 -3.25 11.42
#